data_AF-A0AAP3UZQ3-F1
#
_entry.id   AF-A0AAP3UZQ3-F1
#
_cell.length_a   1.000
_cell.length_b   1.000
_cell.length_c   1.000
_cell.angle_alpha   90.00
_cell.angle_beta   90.00
_cell.angle_gamma   90.00
#
_symmetry.space_group_name_H-M   'P 1'
#
loop_
_entity.id
_entity.type
_entity.pdbx_description
1 polymer ?
#
loop_
_entity_poly.entity_id
_entity_poly.type
_entity_poly.pdbx_seq_one_letter_code
_entity_poly.pdbx_strand_id
1 'polypeptide(L)'
;EAQELVDKGLKIIDWASTDKGGEPDVVFASAGTEPTIEALAAISILHEKLPELKIRYINVVDLLKLRSQKLDPRGLSDAEFDQFFTKDKPVIFAFHGYEGLIKDLFFDRHNHNLHVHGYRENGDITTPFDMRVLNQMDRFDLTKEAVLSLPAADKHTAIAAEMDAMVKKHNEYIREEGIDLPEVENWVWKSLK
;
A
#
# COMPACT_ATOMS: atom_id res chain seq x y z
N GLU A 1 1.60 1.95 -20.59
CA GLU A 1 1.22 1.77 -19.18
C GLU A 1 -0.05 2.53 -18.83
N ALA A 2 -0.10 3.86 -18.87
CA ALA A 2 -1.31 4.62 -18.52
C ALA A 2 -2.57 4.22 -19.32
N GLN A 3 -2.45 4.06 -20.65
CA GLN A 3 -3.57 3.60 -21.48
C GLN A 3 -4.08 2.22 -21.04
N GLU A 4 -3.18 1.29 -20.73
CA GLU A 4 -3.51 -0.06 -20.28
C GLU A 4 -4.19 -0.03 -18.90
N LEU A 5 -3.70 0.81 -17.98
CA LEU A 5 -4.32 1.05 -16.67
C LEU A 5 -5.76 1.57 -16.80
N VAL A 6 -6.01 2.48 -17.74
CA VAL A 6 -7.35 2.99 -18.01
C VAL A 6 -8.24 1.92 -18.65
N ASP A 7 -7.74 1.18 -19.63
CA ASP A 7 -8.52 0.18 -20.37
C ASP A 7 -8.86 -1.05 -19.51
N LYS A 8 -7.93 -1.48 -18.66
CA LYS A 8 -8.07 -2.66 -17.79
C LYS A 8 -8.60 -2.31 -16.41
N GLY A 9 -8.39 -1.08 -15.96
CA GLY A 9 -8.80 -0.57 -14.66
C GLY A 9 -7.80 -0.84 -13.53
N LEU A 10 -6.87 -1.76 -13.71
CA LEU A 10 -5.78 -2.06 -12.78
C LEU A 10 -4.64 -2.78 -13.50
N LYS A 11 -3.44 -2.71 -12.94
CA LYS A 11 -2.26 -3.40 -13.50
C LYS A 11 -1.25 -3.74 -12.42
N ILE A 12 -0.59 -4.89 -12.55
CA ILE A 12 0.67 -5.17 -11.85
C ILE A 12 1.76 -4.31 -12.48
N ILE A 13 2.51 -3.61 -11.66
CA ILE A 13 3.55 -2.69 -12.11
C ILE A 13 4.91 -3.36 -11.95
N ASP A 14 5.46 -3.84 -13.06
CA ASP A 14 6.66 -4.68 -13.07
C ASP A 14 7.88 -4.00 -12.44
N TRP A 15 8.07 -2.70 -12.72
CA TRP A 15 9.23 -1.95 -12.21
C TRP A 15 9.19 -1.68 -10.70
N ALA A 16 8.03 -1.89 -10.06
CA ALA A 16 7.80 -1.75 -8.63
C ALA A 16 7.50 -3.10 -7.95
N SER A 17 7.69 -4.23 -8.66
CA SER A 17 7.48 -5.58 -8.16
C SER A 17 8.79 -6.37 -8.16
N THR A 18 9.03 -7.18 -7.13
CA THR A 18 10.22 -8.06 -6.98
C THR A 18 9.87 -9.54 -7.04
N ASP A 19 8.59 -9.90 -7.13
CA ASP A 19 8.11 -11.29 -7.22
C ASP A 19 8.47 -12.01 -8.53
N LYS A 20 8.93 -11.27 -9.55
CA LYS A 20 9.32 -11.76 -10.89
C LYS A 20 8.19 -12.56 -11.57
N GLY A 21 6.93 -12.19 -11.31
CA GLY A 21 5.75 -12.91 -11.80
C GLY A 21 5.48 -14.24 -11.09
N GLY A 22 6.24 -14.57 -10.04
CA GLY A 22 5.99 -15.70 -9.15
C GLY A 22 4.96 -15.38 -8.07
N GLU A 23 4.88 -16.25 -7.06
CA GLU A 23 4.05 -15.98 -5.88
C GLU A 23 4.75 -14.95 -4.97
N PRO A 24 4.08 -13.83 -4.63
CA PRO A 24 4.64 -12.82 -3.74
C PRO A 24 4.56 -13.26 -2.27
N ASP A 25 5.39 -12.66 -1.43
CA ASP A 25 5.27 -12.75 0.02
C ASP A 25 4.25 -11.72 0.54
N VAL A 26 4.15 -10.56 -0.12
CA VAL A 26 3.20 -9.49 0.19
C VAL A 26 2.75 -8.77 -1.10
N VAL A 27 1.48 -8.40 -1.14
CA VAL A 27 0.90 -7.57 -2.20
C VAL A 27 0.71 -6.16 -1.68
N PHE A 28 1.24 -5.17 -2.38
CA PHE A 28 0.87 -3.77 -2.22
C PHE A 28 -0.10 -3.38 -3.32
N ALA A 29 -1.19 -2.71 -2.94
CA ALA A 29 -2.13 -2.12 -3.87
C ALA A 29 -2.42 -0.68 -3.49
N SER A 30 -2.71 0.16 -4.48
CA SER A 30 -3.15 1.52 -4.19
C SER A 30 -4.12 2.07 -5.22
N ALA A 31 -5.02 2.94 -4.76
CA ALA A 31 -5.91 3.72 -5.61
C ALA A 31 -5.98 5.18 -5.13
N GLY A 32 -5.47 6.10 -5.97
CA GLY A 32 -5.34 7.53 -5.68
C GLY A 32 -3.89 8.00 -5.66
N THR A 33 -3.67 9.31 -5.85
CA THR A 33 -2.33 9.90 -6.02
C THR A 33 -1.47 9.74 -4.76
N GLU A 34 -1.94 10.23 -3.62
CA GLU A 34 -1.21 10.16 -2.35
C GLU A 34 -1.02 8.71 -1.86
N PRO A 35 -2.05 7.83 -1.90
CA PRO A 35 -1.87 6.41 -1.60
C PRO A 35 -0.82 5.73 -2.48
N THR A 36 -0.76 6.05 -3.78
CA THR A 36 0.24 5.50 -4.69
C THR A 36 1.66 5.96 -4.33
N ILE A 37 1.85 7.24 -4.01
CA ILE A 37 3.16 7.77 -3.58
C ILE A 37 3.63 7.05 -2.31
N GLU A 38 2.77 6.93 -1.30
CA GLU A 38 3.14 6.31 -0.03
C GLU A 38 3.37 4.80 -0.15
N ALA A 39 2.57 4.09 -0.95
CA ALA A 39 2.80 2.67 -1.23
C ALA A 39 4.17 2.45 -1.92
N LEU A 40 4.52 3.26 -2.92
CA LEU A 40 5.82 3.16 -3.59
C LEU A 40 6.99 3.51 -2.65
N ALA A 41 6.82 4.51 -1.79
CA ALA A 41 7.83 4.85 -0.79
C ALA A 41 8.00 3.74 0.25
N ALA A 42 6.90 3.11 0.71
CA ALA A 42 6.95 1.96 1.61
C ALA A 42 7.67 0.76 0.97
N ILE A 43 7.41 0.49 -0.32
CA ILE A 43 8.13 -0.53 -1.10
C ILE A 43 9.62 -0.22 -1.18
N SER A 44 10.00 1.06 -1.36
CA SER A 44 11.41 1.46 -1.38
C SER A 44 12.10 1.13 -0.05
N ILE A 45 11.45 1.45 1.08
CA ILE A 45 11.97 1.14 2.42
C ILE A 45 12.10 -0.37 2.62
N LEU A 46 11.08 -1.15 2.22
CA LEU A 46 11.09 -2.60 2.33
C LEU A 46 12.19 -3.23 1.48
N HIS A 47 12.39 -2.77 0.25
CA HIS A 47 13.45 -3.30 -0.64
C HIS A 47 14.85 -3.03 -0.08
N GLU A 48 15.06 -1.88 0.54
CA GLU A 48 16.35 -1.55 1.19
C GLU A 48 16.60 -2.42 2.43
N LYS A 49 15.56 -2.71 3.22
CA LYS A 49 15.69 -3.46 4.49
C LYS A 49 15.60 -4.98 4.33
N LEU A 50 14.85 -5.45 3.35
CA LEU A 50 14.52 -6.85 3.09
C LEU A 50 14.62 -7.14 1.57
N PRO A 51 15.85 -7.16 0.99
CA PRO A 51 16.04 -7.25 -0.46
C PRO A 51 15.54 -8.57 -1.08
N GLU A 52 15.38 -9.62 -0.27
CA GLU A 52 14.86 -10.93 -0.73
C GLU A 52 13.33 -11.03 -0.66
N LEU A 53 12.65 -10.02 -0.10
CA LEU A 53 11.19 -10.00 0.01
C LEU A 53 10.55 -9.89 -1.38
N LYS A 54 9.66 -10.83 -1.71
CA LYS A 54 8.91 -10.80 -2.97
C LYS A 54 7.68 -9.92 -2.82
N ILE A 55 7.73 -8.76 -3.42
CA ILE A 55 6.67 -7.75 -3.39
C ILE A 55 5.99 -7.75 -4.77
N ARG A 56 4.66 -7.73 -4.77
CA ARG A 56 3.87 -7.39 -5.95
C ARG A 56 3.20 -6.05 -5.74
N TYR A 57 3.38 -5.11 -6.66
CA TYR A 57 2.68 -3.84 -6.63
C TYR A 57 1.59 -3.76 -7.71
N ILE A 58 0.39 -3.34 -7.30
CA ILE A 58 -0.78 -3.17 -8.16
C ILE A 58 -1.26 -1.71 -8.06
N ASN A 59 -1.36 -1.04 -9.21
CA ASN A 59 -2.05 0.23 -9.30
C ASN A 59 -3.49 0.01 -9.76
N VAL A 60 -4.45 0.53 -8.99
CA VAL A 60 -5.89 0.38 -9.26
C VAL A 60 -6.47 1.75 -9.60
N VAL A 61 -7.06 1.86 -10.79
CA VAL A 61 -7.68 3.08 -11.34
C VAL A 61 -9.20 2.96 -11.34
N ASP A 62 -9.76 1.84 -11.79
CA ASP A 62 -11.19 1.53 -11.74
C ASP A 62 -11.48 0.55 -10.60
N LEU A 63 -11.88 1.10 -9.44
CA LEU A 63 -12.23 0.30 -8.26
C LEU A 63 -13.37 -0.70 -8.52
N LEU A 64 -14.27 -0.42 -9.47
CA LEU A 64 -15.40 -1.31 -9.74
C LEU A 64 -14.95 -2.62 -10.39
N LYS A 65 -13.73 -2.67 -10.93
CA LYS A 65 -13.10 -3.94 -11.34
C LYS A 65 -12.91 -4.91 -10.18
N LEU A 66 -12.71 -4.41 -8.96
CA LEU A 66 -12.52 -5.28 -7.80
C LEU A 66 -13.82 -5.92 -7.31
N ARG A 67 -14.99 -5.40 -7.71
CA ARG A 67 -16.29 -5.91 -7.31
C ARG A 67 -16.54 -7.31 -7.87
N SER A 68 -17.11 -8.22 -7.07
CA SER A 68 -17.40 -9.58 -7.53
C SER A 68 -18.29 -9.59 -8.77
N GLN A 69 -17.97 -10.43 -9.75
CA GLN A 69 -18.80 -10.63 -10.95
C GLN A 69 -20.24 -11.09 -10.64
N LYS A 70 -20.47 -11.66 -9.44
CA LYS A 70 -21.81 -12.00 -8.95
C LYS A 70 -22.69 -10.75 -8.75
N LEU A 71 -22.08 -9.61 -8.43
CA LEU A 71 -22.74 -8.34 -8.15
C LEU A 71 -22.64 -7.35 -9.31
N ASP A 72 -21.55 -7.37 -10.07
CA ASP A 72 -21.32 -6.50 -11.21
C ASP A 72 -20.57 -7.23 -12.33
N PRO A 73 -21.17 -7.47 -13.50
CA PRO A 73 -20.54 -8.22 -14.59
C PRO A 73 -19.30 -7.55 -15.17
N ARG A 74 -19.03 -6.28 -14.84
CA ARG A 74 -17.82 -5.55 -15.27
C ARG A 74 -16.60 -5.86 -14.40
N GLY A 75 -16.84 -6.42 -13.21
CA GLY A 75 -15.83 -6.83 -12.26
C GLY A 75 -14.93 -7.95 -12.78
N LEU A 76 -13.82 -8.19 -12.09
CA LEU A 76 -12.94 -9.33 -12.34
C LEU A 76 -13.62 -10.62 -11.89
N SER A 77 -13.41 -11.69 -12.66
CA SER A 77 -13.71 -13.05 -12.18
C SER A 77 -12.85 -13.37 -10.97
N ASP A 78 -13.26 -14.33 -10.15
CA ASP A 78 -12.48 -14.70 -8.96
C ASP A 78 -11.08 -15.21 -9.34
N ALA A 79 -10.96 -15.93 -10.47
CA ALA A 79 -9.66 -16.38 -10.99
C ALA A 79 -8.74 -15.22 -11.41
N GLU A 80 -9.27 -14.19 -12.07
CA GLU A 80 -8.49 -12.99 -12.41
C GLU A 80 -8.13 -12.21 -11.15
N PHE A 81 -9.06 -12.04 -10.21
CA PHE A 81 -8.80 -11.37 -8.93
C PHE A 81 -7.65 -12.06 -8.16
N ASP A 82 -7.69 -13.39 -8.07
CA ASP A 82 -6.65 -14.19 -7.40
C ASP A 82 -5.28 -14.06 -8.09
N GLN A 83 -5.24 -13.83 -9.41
CA GLN A 83 -3.96 -13.58 -10.11
C GLN A 83 -3.32 -12.26 -9.69
N PHE A 84 -4.13 -11.26 -9.33
CA PHE A 84 -3.64 -9.99 -8.79
C PHE A 84 -3.31 -10.13 -7.30
N PHE A 85 -4.31 -10.47 -6.49
CA PHE A 85 -4.29 -10.32 -5.04
C PHE A 85 -3.94 -11.61 -4.28
N THR A 86 -3.66 -12.71 -4.98
CA THR A 86 -3.46 -14.05 -4.42
C THR A 86 -4.70 -14.56 -3.68
N LYS A 87 -4.59 -15.72 -3.02
CA LYS A 87 -5.69 -16.31 -2.23
C LYS A 87 -5.50 -16.14 -0.72
N ASP A 88 -4.29 -15.87 -0.27
CA ASP A 88 -3.88 -15.99 1.13
C ASP A 88 -2.80 -14.99 1.58
N LYS A 89 -2.03 -14.42 0.64
CA LYS A 89 -0.93 -13.50 1.00
C LYS A 89 -1.47 -12.18 1.52
N PRO A 90 -0.75 -11.53 2.46
CA PRO A 90 -1.16 -10.23 2.96
C PRO A 90 -1.24 -9.20 1.83
N VAL A 91 -2.35 -8.44 1.82
CA VAL A 91 -2.61 -7.35 0.89
C VAL A 91 -2.63 -6.04 1.67
N ILE A 92 -1.61 -5.21 1.47
CA ILE A 92 -1.54 -3.86 2.01
C ILE A 92 -2.15 -2.92 0.97
N PHE A 93 -3.34 -2.40 1.26
CA PHE A 93 -4.11 -1.58 0.33
C PHE A 93 -4.17 -0.13 0.81
N ALA A 94 -3.42 0.75 0.17
CA ALA A 94 -3.48 2.19 0.41
C ALA A 94 -4.61 2.83 -0.43
N PHE A 95 -5.54 3.56 0.19
CA PHE A 95 -6.73 4.04 -0.49
C PHE A 95 -7.06 5.51 -0.21
N HIS A 96 -7.48 6.23 -1.24
CA HIS A 96 -7.85 7.64 -1.13
C HIS A 96 -9.11 7.88 -0.26
N GLY A 97 -10.08 6.98 -0.32
CA GLY A 97 -11.35 7.12 0.39
C GLY A 97 -11.42 6.31 1.69
N TYR A 98 -12.64 6.14 2.19
CA TYR A 98 -12.90 5.34 3.39
C TYR A 98 -12.59 3.86 3.17
N GLU A 99 -11.97 3.25 4.18
CA GLU A 99 -11.56 1.84 4.15
C GLU A 99 -12.72 0.86 3.94
N GLY A 100 -13.92 1.22 4.41
CA GLY A 100 -15.11 0.39 4.32
C GLY A 100 -15.41 -0.06 2.89
N LEU A 101 -15.21 0.82 1.90
CA LEU A 101 -15.43 0.47 0.50
C LEU A 101 -14.51 -0.66 0.03
N ILE A 102 -13.22 -0.62 0.39
CA ILE A 102 -12.27 -1.66 -0.02
C ILE A 102 -12.56 -2.98 0.70
N LYS A 103 -12.92 -2.92 1.99
CA LYS A 103 -13.35 -4.10 2.77
C LYS A 103 -14.58 -4.76 2.13
N ASP A 104 -15.56 -3.96 1.72
CA ASP A 104 -16.76 -4.46 1.03
C ASP A 104 -16.42 -5.10 -0.34
N LEU A 105 -15.47 -4.52 -1.10
CA LEU A 105 -15.04 -5.09 -2.38
C LEU A 105 -14.32 -6.44 -2.25
N PHE A 106 -13.62 -6.66 -1.15
CA PHE A 106 -12.92 -7.91 -0.84
C PHE A 106 -13.82 -8.95 -0.13
N PHE A 107 -15.01 -8.56 0.34
CA PHE A 107 -15.87 -9.42 1.17
C PHE A 107 -16.22 -10.76 0.50
N ASP A 108 -16.55 -10.74 -0.79
CA ASP A 108 -16.92 -11.94 -1.56
C ASP A 108 -15.72 -12.63 -2.24
N ARG A 109 -14.50 -12.15 -2.01
CA ARG A 109 -13.27 -12.66 -2.65
C ARG A 109 -12.58 -13.70 -1.75
N HIS A 110 -11.70 -14.51 -2.32
CA HIS A 110 -11.03 -15.59 -1.55
C HIS A 110 -10.04 -15.07 -0.51
N ASN A 111 -9.29 -14.01 -0.85
CA ASN A 111 -8.27 -13.49 0.04
C ASN A 111 -8.87 -12.50 1.04
N HIS A 112 -8.88 -12.91 2.31
CA HIS A 112 -9.32 -12.08 3.43
C HIS A 112 -8.17 -11.51 4.27
N ASN A 113 -6.91 -11.74 3.85
CA ASN A 113 -5.71 -11.20 4.48
C ASN A 113 -5.47 -9.75 4.01
N LEU A 114 -6.46 -8.89 4.25
CA LEU A 114 -6.51 -7.52 3.74
C LEU A 114 -6.28 -6.51 4.86
N HIS A 115 -5.30 -5.63 4.64
CA HIS A 115 -4.96 -4.51 5.53
C HIS A 115 -5.16 -3.22 4.74
N VAL A 116 -6.27 -2.52 5.01
CA VAL A 116 -6.60 -1.27 4.30
C VAL A 116 -6.11 -0.09 5.12
N HIS A 117 -5.42 0.83 4.44
CA HIS A 117 -5.04 2.14 4.97
C HIS A 117 -5.69 3.19 4.09
N GLY A 118 -6.79 3.76 4.58
CA GLY A 118 -7.52 4.81 3.87
C GLY A 118 -7.82 5.99 4.76
N TYR A 119 -8.76 6.82 4.35
CA TYR A 119 -9.22 7.92 5.20
C TYR A 119 -10.01 7.41 6.41
N ARG A 120 -9.64 7.89 7.60
CA ARG A 120 -10.16 7.46 8.91
C ARG A 120 -10.84 8.61 9.69
N GLU A 121 -11.25 9.67 9.00
CA GLU A 121 -11.79 10.88 9.63
C GLU A 121 -10.82 11.59 10.58
N ASN A 122 -9.52 11.47 10.32
CA ASN A 122 -8.51 12.21 11.06
C ASN A 122 -7.88 13.27 10.14
N GLY A 123 -7.92 14.52 10.58
CA GLY A 123 -7.37 15.64 9.83
C GLY A 123 -7.55 16.96 10.58
N ASP A 124 -6.63 17.89 10.34
CA ASP A 124 -6.69 19.27 10.80
C ASP A 124 -5.81 20.15 9.89
N ILE A 125 -5.64 21.43 10.19
CA ILE A 125 -4.64 22.28 9.56
C ILE A 125 -3.25 21.80 9.98
N THR A 126 -2.57 21.09 9.07
CA THR A 126 -1.24 20.52 9.27
C THR A 126 -0.49 20.43 7.93
N THR A 127 0.71 19.83 7.93
CA THR A 127 1.53 19.65 6.72
C THR A 127 0.98 18.53 5.81
N PRO A 128 1.31 18.54 4.50
CA PRO A 128 0.78 17.56 3.55
C PRO A 128 1.03 16.09 3.89
N PHE A 129 2.22 15.73 4.39
CA PHE A 129 2.51 14.36 4.80
C PHE A 129 1.86 14.02 6.14
N ASP A 130 1.73 14.97 7.07
CA ASP A 130 1.06 14.72 8.35
C ASP A 130 -0.41 14.33 8.17
N MET A 131 -1.10 14.89 7.18
CA MET A 131 -2.45 14.43 6.82
C MET A 131 -2.53 12.93 6.50
N ARG A 132 -1.44 12.34 5.99
CA ARG A 132 -1.32 10.90 5.71
C ARG A 132 -1.03 10.12 6.99
N VAL A 133 -0.13 10.65 7.82
CA VAL A 133 0.24 10.10 9.14
C VAL A 133 -0.97 10.02 10.08
N LEU A 134 -1.81 11.06 10.14
CA LEU A 134 -3.03 11.08 10.94
C LEU A 134 -4.01 9.95 10.58
N ASN A 135 -3.95 9.46 9.35
CA ASN A 135 -4.77 8.35 8.85
C ASN A 135 -4.01 7.02 8.79
N GLN A 136 -2.76 6.97 9.28
CA GLN A 136 -1.85 5.84 9.18
C GLN A 136 -1.66 5.35 7.73
N MET A 137 -1.78 6.25 6.74
CA MET A 137 -1.63 5.95 5.31
C MET A 137 -0.24 6.33 4.80
N ASP A 138 0.63 6.83 5.67
CA ASP A 138 2.01 7.17 5.32
C ASP A 138 2.88 5.93 5.11
N ARG A 139 3.99 6.12 4.41
CA ARG A 139 4.96 5.06 4.11
C ARG A 139 5.48 4.29 5.32
N PHE A 140 5.59 4.91 6.50
CA PHE A 140 6.14 4.24 7.67
C PHE A 140 5.13 3.27 8.28
N ASP A 141 3.87 3.70 8.44
CA ASP A 141 2.79 2.82 8.87
C ASP A 141 2.52 1.70 7.84
N LEU A 142 2.57 2.00 6.54
CA LEU A 142 2.45 1.00 5.47
C LEU A 142 3.58 -0.04 5.51
N THR A 143 4.84 0.39 5.70
CA THR A 143 5.98 -0.53 5.87
C THR A 143 5.82 -1.38 7.13
N LYS A 144 5.38 -0.77 8.24
CA LYS A 144 5.15 -1.47 9.50
C LYS A 144 4.08 -2.54 9.38
N GLU A 145 2.92 -2.22 8.81
CA GLU A 145 1.85 -3.20 8.58
C GLU A 145 2.37 -4.35 7.71
N ALA A 146 3.06 -4.05 6.61
CA ALA A 146 3.61 -5.07 5.72
C ALA A 146 4.50 -6.08 6.45
N VAL A 147 5.47 -5.63 7.26
CA VAL A 147 6.39 -6.54 7.94
C VAL A 147 5.73 -7.32 9.08
N LEU A 148 4.69 -6.76 9.71
CA LEU A 148 3.94 -7.43 10.78
C LEU A 148 2.93 -8.45 10.23
N SER A 149 2.50 -8.31 8.98
CA SER A 149 1.63 -9.29 8.30
C SER A 149 2.39 -10.47 7.68
N LEU A 150 3.73 -10.42 7.63
CA LEU A 150 4.55 -11.52 7.12
C LEU A 150 4.58 -12.72 8.09
N PRO A 151 4.77 -13.95 7.58
CA PRO A 151 5.10 -15.09 8.42
C PRO A 151 6.33 -14.81 9.28
N ALA A 152 6.29 -15.21 10.56
CA ALA A 152 7.36 -14.94 11.53
C ALA A 152 7.64 -13.45 11.79
N ALA A 153 6.57 -12.64 11.88
CA ALA A 153 6.57 -11.21 12.23
C ALA A 153 7.53 -10.81 13.38
N ASP A 154 7.74 -11.69 14.37
CA ASP A 154 8.70 -11.49 15.47
C ASP A 154 10.11 -11.11 14.99
N LYS A 155 10.53 -11.64 13.82
CA LYS A 155 11.84 -11.34 13.20
C LYS A 155 11.93 -9.92 12.65
N HIS A 156 10.81 -9.24 12.46
CA HIS A 156 10.74 -7.92 11.84
C HIS A 156 10.36 -6.81 12.83
N THR A 157 10.23 -7.13 14.12
CA THR A 157 9.90 -6.17 15.20
C THR A 157 10.84 -4.98 15.27
N ALA A 158 12.13 -5.16 14.94
CA ALA A 158 13.09 -4.06 14.87
C ALA A 158 12.75 -3.05 13.75
N ILE A 159 12.28 -3.53 12.59
CA ILE A 159 11.86 -2.66 11.48
C ILE A 159 10.58 -1.90 11.89
N ALA A 160 9.61 -2.60 12.48
CA ALA A 160 8.39 -1.97 12.98
C ALA A 160 8.68 -0.86 14.01
N ALA A 161 9.58 -1.11 14.97
CA ALA A 161 9.99 -0.12 15.96
C ALA A 161 10.72 1.09 15.35
N GLU A 162 11.49 0.88 14.27
CA GLU A 162 12.10 1.97 13.52
C GLU A 162 11.03 2.83 12.83
N MET A 163 10.00 2.23 12.25
CA MET A 163 8.89 2.99 11.63
C MET A 163 8.13 3.81 12.68
N ASP A 164 7.89 3.26 13.87
CA ASP A 164 7.32 4.01 14.99
C ASP A 164 8.20 5.20 15.40
N ALA A 165 9.52 5.01 15.40
CA ALA A 165 10.46 6.10 15.68
C ALA A 165 10.43 7.17 14.59
N MET A 166 10.24 6.80 13.32
CA MET A 166 10.10 7.75 12.20
C MET A 166 8.81 8.57 12.30
N VAL A 167 7.68 7.96 12.62
CA VAL A 167 6.42 8.68 12.87
C VAL A 167 6.55 9.62 14.06
N LYS A 168 7.23 9.19 15.13
CA LYS A 168 7.53 10.06 16.28
C LYS A 168 8.40 11.25 15.89
N LYS A 169 9.48 11.02 15.15
CA LYS A 169 10.38 12.07 14.64
C LYS A 169 9.63 13.08 13.78
N HIS A 170 8.77 12.60 12.87
CA HIS A 170 7.90 13.44 12.05
C HIS A 170 7.03 14.36 12.91
N ASN A 171 6.35 13.76 13.90
CA ASN A 171 5.47 14.48 14.81
C ASN A 171 6.19 15.60 15.58
N GLU A 172 7.42 15.37 16.03
CA GLU A 172 8.24 16.39 16.69
C GLU A 172 8.64 17.48 15.69
N TYR A 173 9.15 17.08 14.51
CA TYR A 173 9.66 17.99 13.49
C TYR A 173 8.62 18.99 12.95
N ILE A 174 7.42 18.53 12.60
CA ILE A 174 6.39 19.44 12.04
C ILE A 174 5.91 20.47 13.06
N ARG A 175 5.97 20.15 14.36
CA ARG A 175 5.55 21.06 15.44
C ARG A 175 6.60 22.14 15.70
N GLU A 176 7.87 21.82 15.46
CA GLU A 176 9.00 22.74 15.63
C GLU A 176 9.19 23.61 14.38
N GLU A 177 9.16 23.01 13.19
CA GLU A 177 9.59 23.66 11.94
C GLU A 177 8.43 24.05 11.01
N GLY A 178 7.24 23.46 11.18
CA GLY A 178 6.07 23.75 10.34
C GLY A 178 6.16 23.25 8.89
N ILE A 179 7.12 22.38 8.59
CA ILE A 179 7.34 21.75 7.27
C ILE A 179 7.53 20.24 7.42
N ASP A 180 7.31 19.49 6.35
CA ASP A 180 7.49 18.03 6.34
C ASP A 180 8.97 17.63 6.44
N LEU A 181 9.23 16.40 6.91
CA LEU A 181 10.58 15.87 7.00
C LEU A 181 11.32 15.96 5.66
N PRO A 182 12.59 16.41 5.62
CA PRO A 182 13.34 16.51 4.36
C PRO A 182 13.45 15.18 3.59
N GLU A 183 13.51 14.06 4.29
CA GLU A 183 13.52 12.71 3.71
C GLU A 183 12.19 12.30 3.06
N VAL A 184 11.07 12.92 3.44
CA VAL A 184 9.77 12.76 2.78
C VAL A 184 9.72 13.66 1.55
N GLU A 185 10.08 14.94 1.69
CA GLU A 185 10.02 15.93 0.60
C GLU A 185 11.02 15.63 -0.53
N ASN A 186 12.22 15.17 -0.19
CA ASN A 186 13.27 14.87 -1.15
C ASN A 186 13.26 13.40 -1.62
N TRP A 187 12.25 12.63 -1.22
CA TRP A 187 12.14 11.25 -1.69
C TRP A 187 11.94 11.20 -3.20
N VAL A 188 12.73 10.36 -3.85
CA VAL A 188 12.61 10.05 -5.27
C VAL A 188 12.66 8.54 -5.44
N TRP A 189 11.83 8.02 -6.35
CA TRP A 189 11.85 6.61 -6.68
C TRP A 189 13.23 6.20 -7.21
N LYS A 190 13.74 5.08 -6.68
CA LYS A 190 14.93 4.39 -7.20
C LYS A 190 14.50 3.01 -7.68
N SER A 191 14.94 2.63 -8.88
CA SER A 191 14.62 1.32 -9.43
C SER A 191 15.01 0.19 -8.47
N LEU A 192 14.09 -0.74 -8.26
CA LEU A 192 14.36 -1.97 -7.51
C LEU A 192 15.41 -2.77 -8.29
N LYS A 193 16.54 -3.04 -7.64
CA LYS A 193 17.63 -3.85 -8.20
C LYS A 193 17.30 -5.33 -8.14
#